data_AF-A0A0Q6Z2L7-F1
#
_entry.id   AF-A0A0Q6Z2L7-F1
#
_cell.length_a   1.000
_cell.length_b   1.000
_cell.length_c   1.000
_cell.angle_alpha   90.00
_cell.angle_beta   90.00
_cell.angle_gamma   90.00
#
_symmetry.space_group_name_H-M   'P 1'
#
loop_
_entity.id
_entity.type
_entity.pdbx_description
1 polymer ?
#
loop_
_entity_poly.entity_id
_entity_poly.type
_entity_poly.pdbx_seq_one_letter_code
_entity_poly.pdbx_strand_id
1 'polypeptide(L)' 'MDLRTLGPEHQVVSISNLGDTYRVVTASGKVVSYSEFDLRFKTDASNRGPAEHTPVLMPTSSDRAFVVFAAPREISSFIG' A
#
# COMPACT_ATOMS: atom_id res chain seq x y z
N MET A 1 -2.15 -3.21 -15.55
CA MET A 1 -2.73 -1.87 -15.30
C MET A 1 -1.60 -0.88 -15.10
N ASP A 2 -1.87 0.42 -15.21
CA ASP A 2 -0.93 1.47 -14.80
C ASP A 2 -1.30 1.91 -13.38
N LEU A 3 -0.36 1.81 -12.44
CA LEU A 3 -0.60 2.12 -11.03
C LEU A 3 -0.55 3.62 -10.75
N ARG A 4 0.04 4.43 -11.64
CA ARG A 4 0.13 5.89 -11.48
C ARG A 4 -1.19 6.59 -11.70
N THR A 5 -2.12 5.95 -12.40
CA THR A 5 -3.45 6.50 -12.69
C THR A 5 -4.47 6.19 -11.61
N LEU A 6 -4.09 5.42 -10.57
CA LEU A 6 -4.97 5.09 -9.46
C LEU A 6 -5.20 6.31 -8.57
N GLY A 7 -6.47 6.58 -8.30
CA GLY A 7 -6.91 7.72 -7.53
C GLY A 7 -6.71 7.59 -6.01
N PRO A 8 -7.17 8.59 -5.24
CA PRO A 8 -6.92 8.69 -3.79
C PRO A 8 -7.37 7.50 -2.93
N GLU A 9 -8.35 6.72 -3.41
CA GLU A 9 -8.80 5.49 -2.73
C GLU A 9 -7.76 4.37 -2.68
N HIS A 10 -6.74 4.44 -3.53
CA HIS A 10 -5.66 3.46 -3.58
C HIS A 10 -4.36 4.01 -3.01
N GLN A 11 -4.12 5.31 -3.13
CA GLN A 11 -2.86 5.92 -2.70
C GLN A 11 -2.74 5.84 -1.18
N VAL A 12 -1.70 5.20 -0.68
CA VAL A 12 -1.45 5.00 0.76
C VAL A 12 -0.68 6.18 1.31
N VAL A 13 -1.17 6.75 2.42
CA VAL A 13 -0.52 7.87 3.12
C VAL A 13 0.19 7.43 4.40
N SER A 14 -0.26 6.35 5.04
CA SER A 14 0.40 5.80 6.22
C SER A 14 0.05 4.33 6.44
N ILE A 15 1.00 3.59 7.01
CA ILE A 15 0.80 2.22 7.50
C ILE A 15 1.26 2.17 8.95
N SER A 16 0.40 1.68 9.85
CA SER A 16 0.76 1.49 11.26
C SER A 16 0.79 0.00 11.58
N ASN A 17 1.88 -0.46 12.21
CA ASN A 17 1.94 -1.80 12.79
C ASN A 17 1.30 -1.78 14.19
N LEU A 18 0.29 -2.63 14.40
CA LEU A 18 -0.45 -2.74 15.66
C LEU A 18 -0.26 -4.11 16.30
N GLY A 19 0.90 -4.74 16.11
CA GLY A 19 1.18 -6.11 16.51
C GLY A 19 0.94 -7.08 15.35
N ASP A 20 -0.20 -7.78 15.38
CA ASP A 20 -0.58 -8.80 14.38
C ASP A 20 -1.36 -8.24 13.19
N THR A 21 -1.52 -6.91 13.15
CA THR A 21 -2.37 -6.21 12.19
C THR A 21 -1.66 -4.97 11.66
N TYR A 22 -1.82 -4.70 10.37
CA TYR A 22 -1.49 -3.44 9.74
C TYR A 22 -2.74 -2.59 9.53
N ARG A 23 -2.70 -1.34 9.98
CA ARG A 23 -3.70 -0.33 9.64
C ARG A 23 -3.18 0.51 8.48
N VAL A 24 -3.90 0.51 7.36
CA VAL A 24 -3.58 1.28 6.16
C VAL A 24 -4.55 2.46 6.06
N VAL A 25 -4.01 3.66 5.83
CA VAL A 25 -4.79 4.87 5.53
C VAL A 25 -4.51 5.29 4.11
N THR A 26 -5.56 5.58 3.35
CA THR A 26 -5.47 6.07 1.97
C THR A 26 -5.62 7.58 1.91
N ALA A 27 -5.24 8.19 0.78
CA ALA A 27 -5.37 9.61 0.53
C ALA A 27 -6.83 10.09 0.48
N SER A 28 -7.79 9.19 0.22
CA SER A 28 -9.23 9.48 0.37
C SER A 28 -9.70 9.55 1.83
N GLY A 29 -8.85 9.20 2.80
CA GLY A 29 -9.20 9.09 4.21
C GLY A 29 -9.80 7.73 4.60
N LYS A 30 -9.86 6.76 3.67
CA LYS A 30 -10.28 5.40 3.99
C LYS A 30 -9.27 4.75 4.92
N VAL A 31 -9.78 4.06 5.94
CA VAL A 31 -9.00 3.29 6.90
C VAL A 31 -9.38 1.82 6.76
N VAL A 32 -8.39 0.96 6.56
CA VAL A 32 -8.60 -0.49 6.45
C VAL A 32 -7.54 -1.22 7.27
N SER A 33 -7.93 -2.29 7.95
CA SER A 33 -7.03 -3.15 8.72
C SER A 33 -6.87 -4.49 8.02
N TYR A 34 -5.65 -5.01 8.02
CA TYR A 34 -5.29 -6.32 7.49
C TYR A 34 -4.46 -7.07 8.51
N SER A 35 -4.66 -8.39 8.64
CA SER A 35 -3.72 -9.21 9.41
C SER A 35 -2.32 -9.11 8.78
N GLU A 36 -1.27 -9.31 9.58
CA GLU A 36 0.12 -9.28 9.12
C GLU A 36 0.36 -10.23 7.93
N PHE A 37 -0.33 -11.37 7.90
CA PHE A 37 -0.20 -12.38 6.85
C PHE A 37 -0.99 -12.08 5.57
N ASP A 38 -1.97 -11.17 5.66
CA ASP A 38 -2.85 -10.83 4.55
C ASP A 38 -2.50 -9.52 3.83
N LEU A 39 -1.65 -8.67 4.44
CA LEU A 39 -1.03 -7.52 3.76
C LEU A 39 0.36 -7.88 3.25
N ARG A 40 0.57 -7.80 1.93
CA ARG A 40 1.91 -8.05 1.34
C ARG A 40 2.51 -6.79 0.75
N PHE A 41 3.74 -6.50 1.12
CA PHE A 41 4.52 -5.42 0.52
C PHE A 41 5.19 -5.91 -0.77
N LYS A 42 5.10 -5.10 -1.82
CA LYS A 42 5.65 -5.38 -3.15
C LYS A 42 6.34 -4.12 -3.70
N THR A 43 7.17 -4.31 -4.72
CA THR A 43 7.81 -3.21 -5.43
C THR A 43 7.60 -3.36 -6.93
N ASP A 44 7.33 -2.26 -7.60
CA ASP A 44 7.28 -2.17 -9.07
C ASP A 44 7.95 -0.86 -9.50
N ALA A 45 9.21 -0.95 -9.95
CA ALA A 45 9.97 0.20 -10.44
C ALA A 45 9.74 0.46 -11.94
N SER A 46 8.81 -0.25 -12.59
CA SER A 46 8.52 -0.05 -14.00
C SER A 46 7.78 1.26 -14.27
N ASN A 47 7.69 1.64 -15.53
CA ASN A 47 6.89 2.80 -15.95
C ASN A 47 5.39 2.66 -15.65
N ARG A 48 4.91 1.45 -15.28
CA ARG A 48 3.53 1.17 -14.86
C ARG A 48 3.39 0.97 -13.36
N GLY A 49 4.50 1.00 -12.62
CA GLY A 49 4.52 0.99 -11.16
C GLY A 49 4.00 2.30 -10.56
N PRO A 50 3.77 2.37 -9.25
CA PRO A 50 3.33 3.61 -8.59
C PRO A 50 4.35 4.75 -8.79
N ALA A 51 3.91 5.98 -8.50
CA ALA A 51 4.85 7.10 -8.38
C ALA A 51 5.69 6.95 -7.11
N GLU A 52 6.93 7.46 -7.13
CA GLU A 52 7.75 7.51 -5.91
C GLU A 52 7.00 8.26 -4.80
N HIS A 53 7.16 7.78 -3.57
CA HIS A 53 6.47 8.28 -2.38
C HIS A 53 4.93 8.22 -2.44
N THR A 54 4.36 7.52 -3.43
CA THR A 54 2.91 7.35 -3.58
C THR A 54 2.57 5.86 -3.74
N PRO A 55 2.83 5.02 -2.72
CA PRO A 55 2.49 3.60 -2.77
C PRO A 55 0.99 3.40 -2.94
N VAL A 56 0.59 2.28 -3.55
CA VAL A 56 -0.82 1.98 -3.85
C VAL A 56 -1.29 0.69 -3.20
N LEU A 57 -2.48 0.73 -2.61
CA LEU A 57 -3.21 -0.41 -2.05
C LEU A 57 -4.02 -1.10 -3.15
N MET A 58 -3.80 -2.41 -3.29
CA MET A 58 -4.43 -3.27 -4.29
C MET A 58 -5.11 -4.45 -3.60
N PRO A 59 -6.45 -4.46 -3.47
CA PRO A 59 -7.19 -5.62 -3.00
C PRO A 59 -7.04 -6.79 -3.96
N THR A 60 -6.92 -8.03 -3.45
CA THR A 60 -6.79 -9.23 -4.29
C THR A 60 -7.92 -10.22 -4.09
N SER A 61 -8.22 -10.54 -2.83
CA SER A 61 -9.36 -11.35 -2.39
C SER A 61 -9.97 -10.64 -1.18
N SER A 62 -11.12 -11.11 -0.68
CA SER A 62 -11.88 -10.46 0.42
C SER A 62 -10.99 -9.82 1.48
N ASP A 63 -10.05 -10.59 2.03
CA ASP A 63 -9.29 -10.16 3.21
C ASP A 63 -7.83 -9.85 2.90
N ARG A 64 -7.40 -9.92 1.63
CA ARG A 64 -5.99 -9.79 1.23
C ARG A 64 -5.76 -8.59 0.34
N ALA A 65 -4.63 -7.95 0.56
CA ALA A 65 -4.19 -6.83 -0.28
C ALA A 65 -2.68 -6.80 -0.45
N PHE A 66 -2.26 -6.12 -1.50
CA PHE A 66 -0.89 -5.70 -1.71
C PHE A 66 -0.76 -4.20 -1.47
N VAL A 67 0.33 -3.77 -0.85
CA VAL A 67 0.81 -2.40 -1.00
C VAL A 67 2.01 -2.45 -1.92
N VAL A 68 1.92 -1.76 -3.05
CA VAL A 68 2.98 -1.70 -4.06
C VAL A 68 3.71 -0.37 -3.90
N PHE A 69 5.02 -0.43 -3.71
CA PHE A 69 5.94 0.70 -3.63
C PHE A 69 6.71 0.86 -4.93
N ALA A 70 7.25 2.06 -5.18
CA ALA A 70 8.13 2.28 -6.33
C ALA A 70 9.52 1.66 -6.10
N ALA A 71 9.96 1.58 -4.84
CA ALA A 71 11.25 0.97 -4.48
C ALA A 71 11.26 0.34 -3.07
N PRO A 72 12.13 -0.66 -2.80
CA PRO A 72 12.23 -1.30 -1.48
C PRO A 72 12.54 -0.34 -0.34
N ARG A 73 13.33 0.71 -0.63
CA ARG A 73 13.73 1.74 0.35
C ARG A 73 12.55 2.53 0.93
N GLU A 74 11.41 2.55 0.24
CA GLU A 74 10.22 3.28 0.70
C GLU A 74 9.45 2.50 1.76
N ILE A 75 9.56 1.17 1.81
CA ILE A 75 8.72 0.32 2.66
C ILE A 75 8.84 0.72 4.13
N SER A 76 10.06 0.80 4.66
CA SER A 76 10.28 1.16 6.07
C SER A 76 9.92 2.62 6.38
N SER A 77 9.88 3.51 5.39
CA SER A 77 9.49 4.92 5.61
C SER A 77 7.97 5.10 5.79
N PHE A 78 7.17 4.12 5.35
CA PHE A 78 5.71 4.16 5.44
C PHE A 78 5.14 3.38 6.62
N ILE A 79 5.96 2.54 7.29
CA ILE A 79 5.54 1.70 8.40
C ILE A 79 6.03 2.35 9.70
N GLY A 80 5.08 2.76 10.54
CA GLY A 80 5.32 3.31 11.89
C GLY A 80 4.67 2.49 12.99
#